data_AF-A0A9P1GMN3-F1
#
_entry.id   AF-A0A9P1GMN3-F1
#
_cell.length_a   1.000
_cell.length_b   1.000
_cell.length_c   1.000
_cell.angle_alpha   90.00
_cell.angle_beta   90.00
_cell.angle_gamma   90.00
#
_symmetry.space_group_name_H-M   'P 1'
#
loop_
_entity.id
_entity.type
_entity.pdbx_description
1 polymer ?
#
loop_
_entity_poly.entity_id
_entity_poly.type
_entity_poly.pdbx_seq_one_letter_code
_entity_poly.pdbx_strand_id
1 'polypeptide(L)'
;MRLPTVQGSILLVHPTCGPTQPGDIDGLVRIQTYEALKEETKQEFPMFRWAYLPYSMKMAGPREAIQHMIIRKPGAHWDPEAKTLSSDFGNYGATHFIIGRDMAGTKSTIDGEDFYGPYDAQETGKKYSAELGVTVTHYENMVGRRRDRGYDDQQRLGKARSTGIYRRMLDDPRDAFG
;
A
#
# COMPACT_ATOMS: atom_id res chain seq x y z
N MET A 1 -2.55 -15.76 7.02
CA MET A 1 -3.12 -14.37 7.08
C MET A 1 -4.52 -14.36 6.47
N ARG A 2 -5.60 -14.25 7.27
CA ARG A 2 -6.94 -13.93 6.74
C ARG A 2 -6.99 -12.42 6.64
N LEU A 3 -7.17 -11.85 5.44
CA LEU A 3 -7.44 -10.42 5.30
C LEU A 3 -8.83 -10.18 5.92
N PRO A 4 -8.94 -9.47 7.05
CA PRO A 4 -10.18 -9.38 7.82
C PRO A 4 -11.36 -8.73 7.09
N THR A 5 -11.18 -8.13 5.92
CA THR A 5 -12.17 -7.19 5.39
C THR A 5 -13.07 -7.73 4.28
N VAL A 6 -12.69 -8.78 3.55
CA VAL A 6 -13.56 -9.35 2.51
C VAL A 6 -13.32 -10.86 2.38
N GLN A 7 -14.24 -11.67 2.90
CA GLN A 7 -14.12 -13.13 2.81
C GLN A 7 -14.25 -13.59 1.36
N GLY A 8 -13.35 -14.49 0.93
CA GLY A 8 -13.35 -15.03 -0.44
C GLY A 8 -12.77 -14.09 -1.50
N SER A 9 -12.18 -12.95 -1.12
CA SER A 9 -11.55 -12.03 -2.08
C SER A 9 -10.24 -12.55 -2.65
N ILE A 10 -9.94 -12.11 -3.87
CA ILE A 10 -8.60 -12.17 -4.47
C ILE A 10 -7.83 -10.92 -4.03
N LEU A 11 -6.56 -11.06 -3.64
CA LEU A 11 -5.71 -9.91 -3.33
C LEU A 11 -4.85 -9.57 -4.56
N LEU A 12 -5.04 -8.37 -5.11
CA LEU A 12 -4.13 -7.82 -6.11
C LEU A 12 -2.95 -7.13 -5.41
N VAL A 13 -1.78 -7.76 -5.44
CA VAL A 13 -0.51 -7.16 -5.02
C VAL A 13 0.03 -6.34 -6.19
N HIS A 14 0.00 -5.02 -6.05
CA HIS A 14 0.19 -4.09 -7.17
C HIS A 14 1.32 -3.06 -6.93
N PRO A 15 2.58 -3.50 -6.80
CA PRO A 15 3.71 -2.62 -6.53
C PRO A 15 3.96 -1.61 -7.67
N THR A 16 4.35 -0.39 -7.31
CA THR A 16 4.84 0.62 -8.24
C THR A 16 6.28 0.31 -8.64
N CYS A 17 6.56 0.32 -9.94
CA CYS A 17 7.87 -0.01 -10.50
C CYS A 17 8.59 1.18 -11.13
N GLY A 18 7.96 2.35 -11.16
CA GLY A 18 8.60 3.57 -11.61
C GLY A 18 9.46 4.26 -10.54
N PRO A 19 9.93 5.47 -10.85
CA PRO A 19 10.62 6.35 -9.90
C PRO A 19 9.78 6.59 -8.64
N THR A 20 10.46 6.69 -7.50
CA THR A 20 9.90 6.97 -6.18
C THR A 20 10.71 8.10 -5.53
N GLN A 21 10.54 8.37 -4.23
CA GLN A 21 11.28 9.42 -3.53
C GLN A 21 12.80 9.18 -3.56
N PRO A 22 13.62 10.25 -3.59
CA PRO A 22 15.06 10.13 -3.45
C PRO A 22 15.47 9.37 -2.19
N GLY A 23 16.43 8.45 -2.30
CA GLY A 23 16.93 7.65 -1.18
C GLY A 23 16.18 6.34 -0.90
N ASP A 24 15.11 6.06 -1.66
CA ASP A 24 14.46 4.76 -1.68
C ASP A 24 15.34 3.67 -2.34
N ILE A 25 14.98 2.42 -2.07
CA ILE A 25 15.60 1.24 -2.70
C ILE A 25 15.38 1.29 -4.22
N ASP A 26 16.44 0.98 -4.98
CA ASP A 26 16.41 0.94 -6.44
C ASP A 26 15.25 0.10 -6.99
N GLY A 27 14.71 0.53 -8.14
CA GLY A 27 13.55 -0.12 -8.77
C GLY A 27 13.79 -1.58 -9.13
N LEU A 28 14.97 -1.93 -9.64
CA LEU A 28 15.28 -3.32 -10.02
C LEU A 28 15.37 -4.21 -8.78
N VAL A 29 15.99 -3.71 -7.70
CA VAL A 29 16.08 -4.44 -6.42
C VAL A 29 14.68 -4.67 -5.82
N ARG A 30 13.80 -3.67 -5.88
CA ARG A 30 12.40 -3.82 -5.44
C ARG A 30 11.67 -4.89 -6.27
N ILE A 31 11.81 -4.89 -7.60
CA ILE A 31 11.20 -5.90 -8.47
C ILE A 31 11.69 -7.31 -8.10
N GLN A 32 13.00 -7.50 -7.93
CA GLN A 32 13.57 -8.79 -7.50
C GLN A 32 13.02 -9.24 -6.14
N THR A 33 12.88 -8.31 -5.20
CA THR A 33 12.28 -8.57 -3.88
C THR A 33 10.83 -9.05 -4.02
N TYR A 34 10.03 -8.44 -4.89
CA TYR A 34 8.65 -8.85 -5.12
C TYR A 34 8.54 -10.22 -5.79
N GLU A 35 9.41 -10.55 -6.76
CA GLU A 35 9.42 -11.89 -7.37
C GLU A 35 9.83 -12.97 -6.37
N ALA A 36 10.81 -12.70 -5.48
CA ALA A 36 11.15 -13.59 -4.38
C ALA A 36 9.95 -13.81 -3.43
N LEU A 37 9.30 -12.73 -2.98
CA LEU A 37 8.11 -12.80 -2.12
C LEU A 37 6.96 -13.57 -2.78
N LYS A 38 6.71 -13.34 -4.07
CA LYS A 38 5.70 -14.06 -4.84
C LYS A 38 5.96 -15.56 -4.86
N GLU A 39 7.20 -15.98 -5.06
CA GLU A 39 7.60 -17.38 -5.04
C GLU A 39 7.47 -18.01 -3.63
N GLU A 40 7.92 -17.30 -2.59
CA GLU A 40 7.82 -17.76 -1.20
C GLU A 40 6.36 -17.90 -0.73
N THR A 41 5.48 -17.00 -1.18
CA THR A 41 4.09 -16.93 -0.72
C THR A 41 3.11 -17.78 -1.54
N LYS A 42 3.51 -18.32 -2.69
CA LYS A 42 2.55 -18.92 -3.65
C LYS A 42 1.73 -20.08 -3.10
N GLN A 43 2.30 -20.89 -2.20
CA GLN A 43 1.63 -22.05 -1.63
C GLN A 43 0.70 -21.65 -0.47
N GLU A 44 1.15 -20.74 0.40
CA GLU A 44 0.37 -20.28 1.55
C GLU A 44 -0.75 -19.31 1.12
N PHE A 45 -0.52 -18.53 0.06
CA PHE A 45 -1.40 -17.46 -0.40
C PHE A 45 -1.79 -17.60 -1.90
N PRO A 46 -2.46 -18.69 -2.30
CA PRO A 46 -2.84 -18.93 -3.70
C PRO A 46 -3.85 -17.92 -4.26
N MET A 47 -4.48 -17.11 -3.40
CA MET A 47 -5.40 -16.03 -3.76
C MET A 47 -4.69 -14.73 -4.16
N PHE A 48 -3.37 -14.64 -4.05
CA PHE A 48 -2.63 -13.45 -4.48
C PHE A 48 -2.53 -13.43 -6.00
N ARG A 49 -2.71 -12.24 -6.58
CA ARG A 49 -2.44 -11.92 -7.98
C ARG A 49 -1.46 -10.78 -8.01
N TRP A 50 -0.44 -10.89 -8.84
CA TRP A 50 0.65 -9.92 -8.92
C TRP A 50 0.57 -9.20 -10.25
N ALA A 51 0.63 -7.88 -10.21
CA ALA A 51 0.75 -7.02 -11.40
C ALA A 51 1.70 -5.87 -11.06
N TYR A 52 2.54 -5.47 -12.00
CA TYR A 52 3.51 -4.41 -11.79
C TYR A 52 2.99 -3.11 -12.41
N LEU A 53 2.91 -2.05 -11.61
CA LEU A 53 2.40 -0.76 -12.08
C LEU A 53 3.56 0.12 -12.57
N PRO A 54 3.62 0.47 -13.87
CA PRO A 54 4.57 1.45 -14.38
C PRO A 54 4.14 2.88 -14.01
N TYR A 55 4.31 3.22 -12.74
CA TYR A 55 3.88 4.50 -12.17
C TYR A 55 5.04 5.18 -11.45
N SER A 56 5.27 6.44 -11.78
CA SER A 56 6.17 7.34 -11.06
C SER A 56 5.42 7.94 -9.88
N MET A 57 5.90 7.73 -8.66
CA MET A 57 5.30 8.33 -7.46
C MET A 57 5.71 9.79 -7.32
N LYS A 58 4.76 10.64 -6.90
CA LYS A 58 4.94 12.09 -6.71
C LYS A 58 5.10 12.45 -5.23
N MET A 59 4.80 11.49 -4.36
CA MET A 59 4.73 11.65 -2.91
C MET A 59 3.72 12.73 -2.49
N ALA A 60 2.58 12.79 -3.19
CA ALA A 60 1.55 13.80 -2.99
C ALA A 60 0.44 13.36 -2.02
N GLY A 61 0.75 12.43 -1.12
CA GLY A 61 -0.06 12.02 0.03
C GLY A 61 -1.53 11.76 -0.33
N PRO A 62 -2.48 12.46 0.29
CA PRO A 62 -3.91 12.23 0.06
C PRO A 62 -4.37 12.34 -1.39
N ARG A 63 -3.80 13.26 -2.19
CA ARG A 63 -4.17 13.41 -3.61
C ARG A 63 -3.69 12.22 -4.43
N GLU A 64 -2.49 11.74 -4.13
CA GLU A 64 -1.95 10.57 -4.80
C GLU A 64 -2.66 9.29 -4.37
N ALA A 65 -3.15 9.20 -3.12
CA ALA A 65 -4.01 8.09 -2.71
C ALA A 65 -5.29 8.01 -3.58
N ILE A 66 -5.92 9.14 -3.90
CA ILE A 66 -7.07 9.20 -4.83
C ILE A 66 -6.66 8.77 -6.25
N GLN A 67 -5.53 9.29 -6.76
CA GLN A 67 -5.00 8.85 -8.05
C GLN A 67 -4.78 7.33 -8.07
N HIS A 68 -4.28 6.77 -6.95
CA HIS A 68 -4.08 5.34 -6.83
C HIS A 68 -5.41 4.59 -6.86
N MET A 69 -6.44 5.06 -6.15
CA MET A 69 -7.79 4.48 -6.21
C MET A 69 -8.35 4.51 -7.63
N ILE A 70 -8.26 5.63 -8.35
CA ILE A 70 -8.73 5.76 -9.74
C ILE A 70 -8.00 4.79 -10.67
N ILE A 71 -6.69 4.62 -10.53
CA ILE A 71 -5.96 3.64 -11.34
C ILE A 71 -6.52 2.23 -11.09
N ARG A 72 -6.83 1.88 -9.84
CA ARG A 72 -7.22 0.51 -9.48
C ARG A 72 -8.72 0.24 -9.54
N LYS A 73 -9.58 1.25 -9.62
CA LYS A 73 -11.05 1.06 -9.61
C LYS A 73 -11.54 0.18 -10.77
N PRO A 74 -12.76 -0.37 -10.67
CA PRO A 74 -13.39 -1.03 -11.79
C PRO A 74 -13.58 -0.06 -12.95
N GLY A 75 -13.43 -0.57 -14.18
CA GLY A 75 -13.68 0.20 -15.39
C GLY A 75 -15.16 0.51 -15.58
N ALA A 76 -15.50 1.04 -16.76
CA ALA A 76 -16.85 1.40 -17.09
C ALA A 76 -17.83 0.24 -16.81
N HIS A 77 -18.88 0.53 -16.04
CA HIS A 77 -19.98 -0.39 -15.83
C HIS A 77 -21.19 0.08 -16.65
N TRP A 78 -22.02 -0.87 -17.06
CA TRP A 78 -23.28 -0.56 -17.72
C TRP A 78 -24.26 -0.01 -16.68
N ASP A 79 -24.75 1.21 -16.92
CA ASP A 79 -25.85 1.79 -16.16
C ASP A 79 -27.17 1.40 -16.86
N PRO A 80 -27.99 0.51 -16.25
CA PRO A 80 -29.23 0.07 -16.86
C PRO A 80 -30.33 1.15 -16.86
N GLU A 81 -30.27 2.14 -15.96
CA GLU A 81 -31.24 3.24 -15.90
C GLU A 81 -30.91 4.31 -16.95
N ALA A 82 -29.63 4.71 -17.03
CA ALA A 82 -29.18 5.70 -18.01
C ALA A 82 -28.91 5.12 -19.41
N LYS A 83 -28.93 3.77 -19.55
CA LYS A 83 -28.65 3.04 -20.80
C LYS A 83 -27.33 3.46 -21.46
N THR A 84 -26.31 3.73 -20.65
CA THR A 84 -24.98 4.12 -21.09
C THR A 84 -23.93 3.37 -20.29
N LEU A 85 -22.73 3.26 -20.84
CA LEU A 85 -21.55 2.96 -20.03
C LEU A 85 -21.22 4.19 -19.17
N SER A 86 -20.91 3.99 -17.90
CA SER A 86 -20.34 5.04 -17.07
C SER A 86 -19.07 5.58 -17.75
N SER A 87 -18.88 6.90 -17.77
CA SER A 87 -17.69 7.55 -18.37
C SER A 87 -16.37 7.26 -17.65
N ASP A 88 -16.42 6.41 -16.63
CA ASP A 88 -15.32 6.19 -15.70
C ASP A 88 -14.21 5.34 -16.32
N PHE A 89 -13.02 5.93 -16.40
CA PHE A 89 -11.79 5.21 -16.70
C PHE A 89 -11.33 4.46 -15.44
N GLY A 90 -11.30 3.13 -15.51
CA GLY A 90 -10.74 2.25 -14.48
C GLY A 90 -9.98 1.11 -15.13
N ASN A 91 -8.82 0.74 -14.57
CA ASN A 91 -7.83 -0.06 -15.30
C ASN A 91 -7.55 -1.45 -14.71
N TYR A 92 -7.89 -1.72 -13.44
CA TYR A 92 -7.49 -2.97 -12.77
C TYR A 92 -8.57 -3.68 -11.96
N GLY A 93 -9.82 -3.18 -11.95
CA GLY A 93 -10.96 -3.99 -11.49
C GLY A 93 -11.11 -4.15 -9.97
N ALA A 94 -10.37 -3.39 -9.16
CA ALA A 94 -10.41 -3.55 -7.70
C ALA A 94 -11.65 -2.87 -7.11
N THR A 95 -12.50 -3.65 -6.45
CA THR A 95 -13.69 -3.14 -5.72
C THR A 95 -13.35 -2.57 -4.34
N HIS A 96 -12.20 -2.96 -3.81
CA HIS A 96 -11.68 -2.49 -2.53
C HIS A 96 -10.25 -1.99 -2.71
N PHE A 97 -9.88 -0.95 -1.96
CA PHE A 97 -8.53 -0.40 -1.98
C PHE A 97 -8.00 -0.21 -0.57
N ILE A 98 -6.79 -0.74 -0.32
CA ILE A 98 -6.14 -0.66 0.99
C ILE A 98 -5.38 0.66 1.10
N ILE A 99 -5.70 1.46 2.11
CA ILE A 99 -4.96 2.67 2.46
C ILE A 99 -4.39 2.51 3.87
N GLY A 100 -3.06 2.47 3.98
CA GLY A 100 -2.34 2.40 5.25
C GLY A 100 -1.97 3.78 5.81
N ARG A 101 -1.21 3.77 6.91
CA ARG A 101 -0.59 4.97 7.51
C ARG A 101 0.42 5.60 6.54
N ASP A 102 0.48 6.94 6.50
CA ASP A 102 1.39 7.77 5.69
C ASP A 102 1.35 7.45 4.17
N MET A 103 0.22 6.97 3.64
CA MET A 103 0.12 6.55 2.23
C MET A 103 0.55 7.67 1.26
N ALA A 104 1.53 7.36 0.42
CA ALA A 104 2.14 8.27 -0.54
C ALA A 104 2.66 9.59 0.07
N GLY A 105 2.88 9.65 1.39
CA GLY A 105 3.48 10.78 2.07
C GLY A 105 5.00 10.77 2.00
N THR A 106 5.62 11.91 2.23
CA THR A 106 7.07 12.04 2.39
C THR A 106 7.39 13.06 3.48
N LYS A 107 8.67 13.13 3.85
CA LYS A 107 9.21 14.09 4.80
C LYS A 107 9.82 15.27 4.05
N SER A 108 9.70 16.44 4.64
CA SER A 108 10.40 17.63 4.17
C SER A 108 11.90 17.45 4.31
N THR A 109 12.62 17.80 3.24
CA THR A 109 14.08 17.76 3.21
C THR A 109 14.73 18.93 3.95
N ILE A 110 13.94 19.90 4.42
CA ILE A 110 14.41 21.12 5.09
C ILE A 110 14.35 20.94 6.61
N ASP A 111 13.19 20.55 7.13
CA ASP A 111 12.92 20.44 8.57
C ASP A 111 12.72 18.99 9.05
N GLY A 112 12.58 18.02 8.15
CA GLY A 112 12.41 16.59 8.49
C GLY A 112 10.99 16.21 8.92
N GLU A 113 10.07 17.16 8.92
CA GLU A 113 8.68 16.95 9.33
C GLU A 113 7.86 16.29 8.21
N ASP A 114 6.80 15.57 8.59
CA ASP A 114 5.91 14.93 7.63
C ASP A 114 5.04 15.99 6.93
N PHE A 115 4.95 15.94 5.59
CA PHE A 115 4.12 16.89 4.83
C PHE A 115 2.60 16.70 5.04
N TYR A 116 2.20 15.51 5.48
CA TYR A 116 0.80 15.12 5.65
C TYR A 116 0.65 14.39 6.99
N GLY A 117 -0.52 14.53 7.60
CA GLY A 117 -0.88 13.76 8.78
C GLY A 117 -0.95 12.26 8.46
N PRO A 118 -0.73 11.40 9.47
CA PRO A 118 -0.51 9.97 9.24
C PRO A 118 -1.72 9.20 8.67
N TYR A 119 -2.91 9.79 8.79
CA TYR A 119 -4.16 9.19 8.32
C TYR A 119 -4.90 10.06 7.30
N ASP A 120 -4.31 11.19 6.85
CA ASP A 120 -4.96 12.14 5.95
C ASP A 120 -5.39 11.48 4.62
N ALA A 121 -4.58 10.55 4.13
CA ALA A 121 -4.87 9.78 2.93
C ALA A 121 -6.03 8.80 3.14
N GLN A 122 -6.16 8.22 4.34
CA GLN A 122 -7.29 7.33 4.66
C GLN A 122 -8.60 8.12 4.72
N GLU A 123 -8.59 9.25 5.41
CA GLU A 123 -9.78 10.11 5.55
C GLU A 123 -10.21 10.66 4.19
N THR A 124 -9.25 11.09 3.36
CA THR A 124 -9.53 11.53 1.99
C THR A 124 -10.08 10.38 1.14
N GLY A 125 -9.48 9.19 1.20
CA GLY A 125 -9.98 8.02 0.50
C GLY A 125 -11.41 7.65 0.90
N LYS A 126 -11.71 7.63 2.21
CA LYS A 126 -13.06 7.36 2.74
C LYS A 126 -14.07 8.39 2.22
N LYS A 127 -13.70 9.68 2.24
CA LYS A 127 -14.54 10.78 1.74
C LYS A 127 -14.97 10.58 0.28
N TYR A 128 -14.08 10.11 -0.59
CA TYR A 128 -14.35 9.93 -2.02
C TYR A 128 -14.67 8.48 -2.41
N SER A 129 -14.77 7.56 -1.45
CA SER A 129 -14.98 6.13 -1.69
C SER A 129 -16.25 5.84 -2.48
N ALA A 130 -17.36 6.50 -2.13
CA ALA A 130 -18.65 6.33 -2.82
C ALA A 130 -18.60 6.87 -4.25
N GLU A 131 -18.03 8.06 -4.46
CA GLU A 131 -17.88 8.68 -5.78
C GLU A 131 -17.00 7.84 -6.71
N LEU A 132 -15.94 7.25 -6.16
CA LEU A 132 -15.02 6.42 -6.95
C LEU A 132 -15.55 5.00 -7.20
N GLY A 133 -16.60 4.56 -6.50
CA GLY A 133 -17.11 3.19 -6.58
C GLY A 133 -16.10 2.16 -6.03
N VAL A 134 -15.25 2.56 -5.08
CA VAL A 134 -14.21 1.72 -4.49
C VAL A 134 -14.29 1.83 -2.98
N THR A 135 -14.49 0.69 -2.31
CA THR A 135 -14.55 0.64 -0.84
C THR A 135 -13.15 0.76 -0.26
N VAL A 136 -12.92 1.78 0.56
CA VAL A 136 -11.63 1.91 1.27
C VAL A 136 -11.59 0.92 2.44
N THR A 137 -10.59 0.05 2.40
CA THR A 137 -10.19 -0.77 3.54
C THR A 137 -8.95 -0.14 4.17
N HIS A 138 -8.87 -0.12 5.50
CA HIS A 138 -7.69 0.36 6.21
C HIS A 138 -7.16 -0.71 7.16
N TYR A 139 -5.90 -0.56 7.51
CA TYR A 139 -5.26 -1.28 8.59
C TYR A 139 -4.58 -0.27 9.50
N GLU A 140 -4.59 -0.58 10.79
CA GLU A 140 -3.74 0.09 11.77
C GLU A 140 -2.26 -0.20 11.50
N ASN A 141 -1.37 0.58 12.12
CA ASN A 141 0.06 0.42 11.91
C ASN A 141 0.55 -0.92 12.48
N MET A 142 1.02 -1.84 11.64
CA MET A 142 1.45 -3.18 12.08
C MET A 142 2.92 -3.18 12.49
N VAL A 143 3.24 -3.81 13.62
CA VAL A 143 4.60 -3.87 14.17
C VAL A 143 4.98 -5.31 14.51
N GLY A 144 6.25 -5.66 14.27
CA GLY A 144 6.76 -7.00 14.53
C GLY A 144 6.87 -7.32 16.02
N ARG A 145 6.45 -8.52 16.41
CA ARG A 145 6.59 -9.05 17.76
C ARG A 145 7.97 -9.69 17.95
N ARG A 146 8.66 -9.27 19.01
CA ARG A 146 10.06 -9.62 19.26
C ARG A 146 10.30 -11.11 19.58
N ARG A 147 9.31 -11.82 20.12
CA ARG A 147 9.50 -13.17 20.70
C ARG A 147 8.96 -14.31 19.85
N ASP A 148 7.92 -14.08 19.06
CA ASP A 148 7.18 -15.15 18.37
C ASP A 148 7.08 -14.96 16.86
N ARG A 149 7.89 -14.04 16.28
CA ARG A 149 7.95 -13.75 14.84
C ARG A 149 6.57 -13.42 14.20
N GLY A 150 5.63 -12.94 15.01
CA GLY A 150 4.32 -12.46 14.54
C GLY A 150 4.30 -10.95 14.28
N TYR A 151 3.18 -10.43 13.78
CA TYR A 151 2.90 -9.00 13.67
C TYR A 151 1.59 -8.69 14.42
N ASP A 152 1.51 -7.53 15.05
CA ASP A 152 0.27 -7.03 15.68
C ASP A 152 0.16 -5.51 15.49
N ASP A 153 -0.99 -4.96 15.80
CA ASP A 153 -1.22 -3.51 15.76
C ASP A 153 -0.33 -2.77 16.78
N GLN A 154 0.29 -1.67 16.36
CA GLN A 154 1.09 -0.78 17.21
C GLN A 154 0.30 -0.31 18.43
N GLN A 155 -1.00 -0.05 18.31
CA GLN A 155 -1.83 0.34 19.46
C GLN A 155 -1.85 -0.76 20.54
N ARG A 156 -1.69 -2.03 20.15
CA ARG A 156 -1.62 -3.18 21.06
C ARG A 156 -0.22 -3.45 21.62
N LEU A 157 0.83 -3.14 20.85
CA LEU A 157 2.23 -3.48 21.21
C LEU A 157 3.06 -2.30 21.74
N GLY A 158 2.60 -1.06 21.60
CA GLY A 158 3.33 0.13 22.02
C GLY A 158 4.43 0.56 21.04
N LYS A 159 5.68 0.75 21.50
CA LYS A 159 6.76 1.30 20.67
C LYS A 159 7.20 0.33 19.57
N ALA A 160 7.08 0.77 18.31
CA ALA A 160 7.60 0.08 17.13
C ALA A 160 9.11 0.36 16.91
N ARG A 161 9.82 -0.56 16.25
CA ARG A 161 11.16 -0.30 15.69
C ARG A 161 11.00 0.34 14.30
N SER A 162 11.73 1.43 14.04
CA SER A 162 11.70 2.14 12.74
C SER A 162 12.50 1.40 11.66
N THR A 163 12.16 1.62 10.40
CA THR A 163 12.92 1.17 9.21
C THR A 163 14.41 1.49 9.25
N GLY A 164 14.82 2.58 9.91
CA GLY A 164 16.23 2.95 10.07
C GLY A 164 17.08 1.91 10.83
N ILE A 165 16.48 0.94 11.51
CA ILE A 165 17.20 -0.19 12.09
C ILE A 165 17.57 -1.22 11.02
N TYR A 166 16.68 -1.52 10.07
CA TYR A 166 16.99 -2.45 8.99
C TYR A 166 18.04 -1.89 8.03
N ARG A 167 17.99 -0.59 7.72
CA ARG A 167 19.05 0.05 6.92
C ARG A 167 20.40 -0.05 7.63
N ARG A 168 20.45 0.22 8.94
CA ARG A 168 21.66 -0.01 9.75
C ARG A 168 22.11 -1.46 9.78
N MET A 169 21.20 -2.43 9.87
CA MET A 169 21.54 -3.87 9.81
C MET A 169 22.11 -4.29 8.46
N LEU A 170 21.67 -3.67 7.36
CA LEU A 170 22.22 -3.91 6.03
C LEU A 170 23.62 -3.30 5.91
N ASP A 171 23.87 -2.16 6.56
CA ASP A 171 25.17 -1.50 6.57
C ASP A 171 26.16 -2.19 7.54
N ASP A 172 25.69 -2.66 8.71
CA ASP A 172 26.43 -3.42 9.70
C ASP A 172 25.57 -4.53 10.34
N PRO A 173 25.85 -5.82 10.04
CA PRO A 173 25.11 -6.96 10.59
C PRO A 173 25.11 -7.04 12.12
N ARG A 174 26.06 -6.38 12.81
CA ARG A 174 26.15 -6.37 14.28
C ARG A 174 25.03 -5.56 14.93
N ASP A 175 24.40 -4.66 14.18
CA ASP A 175 23.23 -3.89 14.63
C ASP A 175 21.94 -4.72 14.67
N ALA A 176 21.99 -5.99 14.26
CA ALA A 176 20.84 -6.89 14.21
C ALA A 176 20.27 -7.26 15.59
N PHE A 177 21.09 -7.23 16.64
CA PHE A 177 20.71 -7.78 17.96
C PHE A 177 21.09 -6.91 19.17
N GLY A 178 21.36 -5.62 18.96
CA GLY A 178 21.45 -4.61 20.02
C GLY A 178 20.11 -4.25 20.67
#